data_AF-A0AAW2Z705-F1
#
_entry.id   AF-A0AAW2Z705-F1
#
_cell.length_a   1.000
_cell.length_b   1.000
_cell.length_c   1.000
_cell.angle_alpha   90.00
_cell.angle_beta   90.00
_cell.angle_gamma   90.00
#
_symmetry.space_group_name_H-M   'P 1'
#
loop_
_entity.id
_entity.type
_entity.pdbx_description
1 polymer ?
#
loop_
_entity_poly.entity_id
_entity_poly.type
_entity_poly.pdbx_seq_one_letter_code
_entity_poly.pdbx_strand_id
1 'polypeptide(L)'
;YCFFYAILTCLGKELKELSAVLCNKFDKGEVEQPEYQNRPKQVSDDFARRLGKYGEAIFKVKNIDRSDVEARKLHDRENYTFYNAPLFLIVHAPADAVAGTFLDMGLFIQNIILGFESYGIGSCPQFSITKFNQTIRNYLGEIIQNRLIVCGISIGYADMNKPVNLFFPEPDHPETYIYYHKK
;
A
#
# COMPACT_ATOMS: atom_id res chain seq x y z
N TYR A 1 -21.20 -16.33 -2.34
CA TYR A 1 -20.86 -14.92 -2.59
C TYR A 1 -19.83 -14.90 -3.71
N CYS A 2 -20.20 -14.42 -4.90
CA CYS A 2 -19.30 -14.40 -6.06
C CYS A 2 -18.13 -13.45 -5.80
N PHE A 3 -16.91 -13.96 -5.88
CA PHE A 3 -15.68 -13.17 -5.77
C PHE A 3 -15.52 -12.32 -7.03
N PHE A 4 -15.95 -11.06 -6.96
CA PHE A 4 -15.75 -10.08 -8.03
C PHE A 4 -14.33 -9.51 -8.02
N TYR A 5 -13.63 -9.60 -6.88
CA TYR A 5 -12.25 -9.19 -6.67
C TYR A 5 -11.28 -10.38 -6.78
N ALA A 6 -10.10 -10.13 -7.33
CA ALA A 6 -9.09 -11.15 -7.57
C ALA A 6 -7.68 -10.63 -7.26
N ILE A 7 -6.75 -11.58 -7.16
CA ILE A 7 -5.35 -11.32 -6.90
C ILE A 7 -4.54 -11.80 -8.10
N LEU A 8 -3.74 -10.90 -8.66
CA LEU A 8 -2.66 -11.27 -9.56
C LEU A 8 -1.37 -11.36 -8.75
N THR A 9 -0.59 -12.42 -8.98
CA THR A 9 0.67 -12.65 -8.26
C THR A 9 1.85 -12.38 -9.19
N CYS A 10 2.85 -11.66 -8.68
CA CYS A 10 4.12 -11.42 -9.35
C CYS A 10 5.25 -12.03 -8.51
N LEU A 11 6.09 -12.85 -9.13
CA LEU A 11 7.23 -13.54 -8.53
C LEU A 11 8.43 -13.44 -9.48
N GLY A 12 9.62 -13.82 -9.00
CA GLY A 12 10.76 -14.14 -9.86
C GLY A 12 11.16 -13.02 -10.84
N LYS A 13 11.12 -13.32 -12.14
CA LYS A 13 11.56 -12.42 -13.21
C LYS A 13 10.55 -11.29 -13.42
N GLU A 14 9.27 -11.64 -13.46
CA GLU A 14 8.15 -10.75 -13.69
C GLU A 14 8.07 -9.67 -12.60
N LEU A 15 8.33 -10.06 -11.35
CA LEU A 15 8.40 -9.11 -10.23
C LEU A 15 9.52 -8.08 -10.40
N LYS A 16 10.71 -8.52 -10.81
CA LYS A 16 11.88 -7.65 -11.00
C LYS A 16 11.67 -6.68 -12.15
N GLU A 17 11.08 -7.16 -13.24
CA GLU A 17 10.76 -6.32 -14.41
C GLU A 17 9.69 -5.29 -14.09
N LEU A 18 8.59 -5.69 -13.44
CA LEU A 18 7.56 -4.76 -12.98
C LEU A 18 8.15 -3.70 -12.04
N SER A 19 8.97 -4.12 -11.08
CA SER A 19 9.68 -3.21 -10.18
C SER A 19 10.55 -2.20 -10.93
N ALA A 20 11.33 -2.65 -11.91
CA ALA A 20 12.19 -1.78 -12.72
C ALA A 20 11.39 -0.75 -13.51
N VAL A 21 10.27 -1.16 -14.11
CA VAL A 21 9.37 -0.27 -14.85
C VAL A 21 8.79 0.82 -13.95
N LEU A 22 8.26 0.43 -12.78
CA LEU A 22 7.67 1.38 -11.82
C LEU A 22 8.71 2.31 -11.20
N CYS A 23 9.89 1.79 -10.86
CA CYS A 23 11.00 2.59 -10.37
C CYS A 23 11.43 3.65 -11.40
N ASN A 24 11.55 3.27 -12.68
CA ASN A 24 11.93 4.22 -13.74
C ASN A 24 10.89 5.33 -13.92
N LYS A 25 9.59 5.03 -13.81
CA LYS A 25 8.52 6.05 -13.82
C LYS A 25 8.64 7.00 -12.63
N PHE A 26 8.83 6.43 -11.43
CA PHE A 26 9.02 7.21 -10.21
C PHE A 26 10.27 8.11 -10.25
N ASP A 27 11.39 7.59 -10.73
CA ASP A 27 12.67 8.30 -10.77
C ASP A 27 12.59 9.53 -11.70
N LYS A 28 11.80 9.45 -12.77
CA LYS A 28 11.46 10.55 -13.68
C LYS A 28 10.43 11.55 -13.14
N GLY A 29 9.82 11.27 -11.98
CA GLY A 29 8.74 12.07 -11.41
C GLY A 29 7.44 12.00 -12.20
N GLU A 30 7.27 10.99 -13.05
CA GLU A 30 6.02 10.76 -13.76
C GLU A 30 4.96 10.30 -12.76
N VAL A 31 3.72 10.77 -12.92
CA VAL A 31 2.56 10.32 -12.15
C VAL A 31 1.38 10.17 -13.08
N GLU A 32 0.61 9.10 -12.90
CA GLU A 32 -0.64 8.88 -13.62
C GLU A 32 -1.81 9.30 -12.73
N GLN A 33 -2.98 9.50 -13.35
CA GLN A 33 -4.20 9.81 -12.60
C GLN A 33 -4.66 8.55 -11.84
N PRO A 34 -4.78 8.60 -10.50
CA PRO A 34 -5.37 7.51 -9.75
C PRO A 34 -6.82 7.27 -10.20
N GLU A 35 -7.21 6.00 -10.33
CA GLU A 35 -8.54 5.62 -10.81
C GLU A 35 -9.65 5.87 -9.77
N TYR A 36 -9.26 6.00 -8.51
CA TYR A 36 -10.18 6.34 -7.43
C TYR A 36 -9.50 7.20 -6.38
N GLN A 37 -10.34 7.95 -5.67
CA GLN A 37 -9.91 8.82 -4.60
C GLN A 37 -9.78 8.02 -3.30
N ASN A 38 -8.55 7.89 -2.78
CA ASN A 38 -8.27 7.15 -1.54
C ASN A 38 -8.33 8.01 -0.27
N ARG A 39 -8.44 9.34 -0.42
CA ARG A 39 -8.51 10.29 0.69
C ARG A 39 -9.50 11.40 0.36
N PRO A 40 -10.23 11.94 1.34
CA PRO A 40 -11.09 13.11 1.12
C PRO A 40 -10.33 14.29 0.50
N LYS A 41 -11.02 15.13 -0.28
CA LYS A 41 -10.41 16.34 -0.88
C LYS A 41 -9.96 17.34 0.20
N GLN A 42 -10.74 17.43 1.28
CA GLN A 42 -10.42 18.24 2.44
C GLN A 42 -10.12 17.30 3.61
N VAL A 43 -8.90 17.41 4.13
CA VAL A 43 -8.43 16.64 5.27
C VAL A 43 -8.62 17.50 6.51
N SER A 44 -9.22 16.95 7.56
CA SER A 44 -9.35 17.67 8.84
C SER A 44 -7.99 17.89 9.50
N ASP A 45 -7.86 18.96 10.28
CA ASP A 45 -6.62 19.27 11.01
C ASP A 45 -6.17 18.11 11.90
N ASP A 46 -7.12 17.44 12.54
CA ASP A 46 -6.83 16.28 13.38
C ASP A 46 -6.28 15.08 12.58
N PHE A 47 -6.83 14.79 11.40
CA PHE A 47 -6.27 13.74 10.54
C PHE A 47 -4.89 14.14 10.01
N ALA A 48 -4.70 15.39 9.60
CA ALA A 48 -3.41 15.91 9.13
C ALA A 48 -2.34 15.81 10.22
N ARG A 49 -2.67 16.16 11.47
CA ARG A 49 -1.79 16.03 12.64
C ARG A 49 -1.39 14.57 12.87
N ARG A 50 -2.34 13.62 12.82
CA ARG A 50 -2.06 12.19 13.00
C ARG A 50 -1.17 11.62 11.90
N LEU A 51 -1.46 11.98 10.65
CA LEU A 51 -0.61 11.60 9.51
C LEU A 51 0.82 12.15 9.67
N GLY A 52 0.95 13.41 10.12
CA GLY A 52 2.24 14.03 10.42
C GLY A 52 3.02 13.28 11.49
N LYS A 53 2.39 12.99 12.65
CA LYS A 53 3.01 12.20 13.75
C LYS A 53 3.51 10.85 13.26
N TYR A 54 2.72 10.14 12.44
CA TYR A 54 3.11 8.85 11.87
C TYR A 54 4.31 8.97 10.94
N GLY A 55 4.28 9.93 10.00
CA GLY A 55 5.39 10.17 9.07
C GLY A 55 6.70 10.53 9.78
N GLU A 56 6.63 11.43 10.77
CA GLU A 56 7.80 11.79 11.58
C GLU A 56 8.37 10.60 12.35
N ALA A 57 7.51 9.75 12.91
CA ALA A 57 7.94 8.55 13.64
C ALA A 57 8.66 7.54 12.73
N ILE A 58 8.13 7.26 11.54
CA ILE A 58 8.77 6.38 10.55
C ILE A 58 10.15 6.93 10.17
N PHE A 59 10.25 8.22 9.84
CA PHE A 59 11.52 8.82 9.44
C PHE A 59 12.54 8.81 10.58
N LYS A 60 12.11 9.07 11.81
CA LYS A 60 12.96 8.96 13.00
C LYS A 60 13.51 7.55 13.18
N VAL A 61 12.68 6.52 13.04
CA VAL A 61 13.13 5.11 13.14
C VAL A 61 14.14 4.75 12.05
N LYS A 62 14.00 5.33 10.86
CA LYS A 62 14.93 5.13 9.74
C LYS A 62 16.15 6.07 9.77
N ASN A 63 16.28 6.93 10.77
CA ASN A 63 17.30 7.99 10.84
C ASN A 63 17.34 8.89 9.57
N ILE A 64 16.17 9.23 9.03
CA ILE A 64 16.04 10.12 7.88
C ILE A 64 15.64 11.51 8.38
N ASP A 65 16.47 12.51 8.12
CA ASP A 65 16.18 13.89 8.51
C ASP A 65 15.03 14.50 7.69
N ARG A 66 14.38 15.54 8.23
CA ARG A 66 13.31 16.24 7.52
C ARG A 66 13.80 16.99 6.29
N SER A 67 15.03 17.49 6.33
CA SER A 67 15.68 18.22 5.24
C SER A 67 16.36 17.33 4.20
N ASP A 68 16.52 16.03 4.48
CA ASP A 68 17.14 15.08 3.54
C ASP A 68 16.13 14.63 2.47
N VAL A 69 16.06 15.44 1.40
CA VAL A 69 15.16 15.22 0.27
C VAL A 69 15.46 13.90 -0.44
N GLU A 70 16.73 13.54 -0.60
CA GLU A 70 17.14 12.34 -1.35
C GLU A 70 16.82 11.07 -0.56
N ALA A 71 17.12 11.02 0.75
CA ALA A 71 16.77 9.87 1.58
C ALA A 71 15.25 9.66 1.67
N ARG A 72 14.48 10.75 1.70
CA ARG A 72 13.00 10.69 1.65
C ARG A 72 12.50 10.17 0.30
N LYS A 73 13.07 10.64 -0.81
CA LYS A 73 12.76 10.12 -2.14
C LYS A 73 13.08 8.63 -2.26
N LEU A 74 14.22 8.19 -1.71
CA LEU A 74 14.59 6.78 -1.67
C LEU A 74 13.63 5.95 -0.80
N HIS A 75 13.18 6.47 0.34
CA HIS A 75 12.14 5.81 1.14
C HIS A 75 10.83 5.64 0.36
N ASP A 76 10.38 6.69 -0.33
CA ASP A 76 9.19 6.58 -1.18
C ASP A 76 9.38 5.55 -2.30
N ARG A 77 10.58 5.51 -2.88
CA ARG A 77 10.97 4.55 -3.94
C ARG A 77 10.91 3.10 -3.48
N GLU A 78 11.11 2.81 -2.18
CA GLU A 78 11.05 1.45 -1.64
C GLU A 78 9.71 0.77 -1.97
N ASN A 79 8.63 1.55 -2.11
CA ASN A 79 7.33 1.06 -2.54
C ASN A 79 7.38 0.30 -3.86
N TYR A 80 8.15 0.80 -4.83
CA TYR A 80 8.22 0.25 -6.19
C TYR A 80 9.33 -0.79 -6.33
N THR A 81 10.21 -0.90 -5.34
CA THR A 81 11.05 -2.08 -5.12
C THR A 81 10.33 -3.18 -4.34
N PHE A 82 9.07 -2.93 -3.96
CA PHE A 82 8.26 -3.82 -3.12
C PHE A 82 8.94 -4.18 -1.80
N TYR A 83 9.72 -3.24 -1.25
CA TYR A 83 10.60 -3.45 -0.08
C TYR A 83 11.56 -4.64 -0.22
N ASN A 84 11.86 -5.07 -1.45
CA ASN A 84 12.59 -6.30 -1.81
C ASN A 84 11.90 -7.60 -1.37
N ALA A 85 10.58 -7.57 -1.22
CA ALA A 85 9.78 -8.75 -0.97
C ALA A 85 9.86 -9.74 -2.16
N PRO A 86 9.89 -11.06 -1.91
CA PRO A 86 9.96 -12.07 -2.96
C PRO A 86 8.63 -12.24 -3.72
N LEU A 87 7.51 -11.81 -3.15
CA LEU A 87 6.17 -11.91 -3.71
C LEU A 87 5.46 -10.56 -3.65
N PHE A 88 4.76 -10.23 -4.73
CA PHE A 88 3.88 -9.08 -4.78
C PHE A 88 2.49 -9.49 -5.28
N LEU A 89 1.47 -9.07 -4.55
CA LEU A 89 0.07 -9.28 -4.88
C LEU A 89 -0.51 -7.99 -5.42
N ILE A 90 -1.22 -8.05 -6.54
CA ILE A 90 -2.02 -6.93 -7.04
C ILE A 90 -3.49 -7.27 -6.82
N VAL A 91 -4.13 -6.51 -5.95
CA VAL A 91 -5.54 -6.67 -5.61
C VAL A 91 -6.36 -5.77 -6.53
N HIS A 92 -7.28 -6.39 -7.28
CA HIS A 92 -8.08 -5.68 -8.26
C HIS A 92 -9.55 -6.10 -8.21
N ALA A 93 -10.42 -5.21 -8.66
CA ALA A 93 -11.88 -5.36 -8.67
C ALA A 93 -12.44 -5.16 -10.09
N PRO A 94 -13.74 -5.36 -10.34
CA PRO A 94 -14.36 -4.91 -11.57
C PRO A 94 -14.19 -3.39 -11.75
N ALA A 95 -14.16 -2.91 -13.00
CA ALA A 95 -13.97 -1.49 -13.28
C ALA A 95 -15.09 -0.59 -12.75
N ASP A 96 -16.29 -1.15 -12.54
CA ASP A 96 -17.48 -0.50 -11.99
C ASP A 96 -17.62 -0.69 -10.46
N ALA A 97 -16.53 -1.03 -9.76
CA ALA A 97 -16.52 -1.19 -8.31
C ALA A 97 -17.04 0.07 -7.59
N VAL A 98 -18.07 -0.13 -6.77
CA VAL A 98 -18.71 0.91 -5.95
C VAL A 98 -18.19 0.90 -4.51
N ALA A 99 -18.57 1.90 -3.71
CA ALA A 99 -18.18 2.04 -2.30
C ALA A 99 -18.34 0.75 -1.47
N GLY A 100 -19.44 0.01 -1.65
CA GLY A 100 -19.67 -1.27 -0.95
C GLY A 100 -18.62 -2.34 -1.27
N THR A 101 -18.08 -2.34 -2.49
CA THR A 101 -17.01 -3.27 -2.92
C THR A 101 -15.76 -3.09 -2.06
N PHE A 102 -15.40 -1.86 -1.70
CA PHE A 102 -14.19 -1.58 -0.93
C PHE A 102 -14.28 -2.09 0.51
N LEU A 103 -15.48 -2.18 1.09
CA LEU A 103 -15.68 -2.80 2.41
C LEU A 103 -15.31 -4.29 2.36
N ASP A 104 -15.89 -5.02 1.41
CA ASP A 104 -15.62 -6.45 1.22
C ASP A 104 -14.15 -6.70 0.90
N MET A 105 -13.53 -5.84 0.08
CA MET A 105 -12.11 -5.92 -0.22
C MET A 105 -11.22 -5.65 0.99
N GLY A 106 -11.59 -4.70 1.85
CA GLY A 106 -10.88 -4.45 3.10
C GLY A 106 -10.86 -5.69 4.00
N LEU A 107 -12.01 -6.36 4.14
CA LEU A 107 -12.13 -7.62 4.88
C LEU A 107 -11.29 -8.73 4.25
N PHE A 108 -11.35 -8.86 2.92
CA PHE A 108 -10.57 -9.86 2.19
C PHE A 108 -9.05 -9.66 2.31
N ILE A 109 -8.58 -8.42 2.11
CA ILE A 109 -7.17 -8.04 2.27
C ILE A 109 -6.69 -8.32 3.69
N GLN A 110 -7.48 -7.95 4.70
CA GLN A 110 -7.13 -8.20 6.10
C GLN A 110 -7.02 -9.70 6.40
N ASN A 111 -7.91 -10.53 5.85
CA ASN A 111 -7.83 -11.98 6.02
C ASN A 111 -6.56 -12.58 5.39
N ILE A 112 -6.12 -12.05 4.24
CA ILE A 112 -4.85 -12.47 3.61
C ILE A 112 -3.65 -12.09 4.49
N ILE A 113 -3.63 -10.87 5.00
CA ILE A 113 -2.58 -10.36 5.89
C ILE A 113 -2.48 -11.24 7.14
N LEU A 114 -3.61 -11.48 7.82
CA LEU A 114 -3.67 -12.34 9.01
C LEU A 114 -3.30 -13.79 8.69
N GLY A 115 -3.68 -14.27 7.51
CA GLY A 115 -3.31 -15.59 7.01
C GLY A 115 -1.79 -15.73 6.91
N PHE A 116 -1.11 -14.82 6.22
CA PHE A 116 0.36 -14.83 6.12
C PHE A 116 1.04 -14.66 7.48
N GLU A 117 0.53 -13.76 8.32
CA GLU A 117 1.06 -13.54 9.67
C GLU A 117 0.99 -14.82 10.52
N SER A 118 -0.07 -15.63 10.38
CA SER A 118 -0.19 -16.91 11.10
C SER A 118 0.91 -17.92 10.75
N TYR A 119 1.60 -17.75 9.61
CA TYR A 119 2.77 -18.53 9.20
C TYR A 119 4.10 -17.78 9.41
N GLY A 120 4.09 -16.64 10.11
CA GLY A 120 5.27 -15.79 10.32
C GLY A 120 5.76 -15.08 9.05
N ILE A 121 4.89 -14.89 8.07
CA ILE A 121 5.19 -14.20 6.81
C ILE A 121 4.65 -12.77 6.91
N GLY A 122 5.55 -11.80 6.76
CA GLY A 122 5.21 -10.38 6.77
C GLY A 122 4.49 -9.94 5.50
N SER A 123 3.67 -8.90 5.64
CA SER A 123 2.96 -8.28 4.53
C SER A 123 2.92 -6.75 4.66
N CYS A 124 2.96 -6.05 3.53
CA CYS A 124 2.86 -4.59 3.48
C CYS A 124 1.89 -4.16 2.38
N PRO A 125 0.65 -3.77 2.73
CA PRO A 125 -0.32 -3.21 1.80
C PRO A 125 0.10 -1.83 1.32
N GLN A 126 -0.06 -1.58 0.03
CA GLN A 126 0.49 -0.42 -0.65
C GLN A 126 -0.52 0.19 -1.60
N PHE A 127 -0.98 1.39 -1.25
CA PHE A 127 -1.74 2.22 -2.17
C PHE A 127 -0.85 2.89 -3.24
N SER A 128 0.46 3.00 -2.98
CA SER A 128 1.43 3.70 -3.84
C SER A 128 1.42 3.24 -5.30
N ILE A 129 1.23 1.94 -5.57
CA ILE A 129 1.21 1.41 -6.94
C ILE A 129 0.09 1.97 -7.80
N THR A 130 -1.00 2.46 -7.18
CA THR A 130 -2.14 3.02 -7.92
C THR A 130 -1.81 4.31 -8.66
N LYS A 131 -0.66 4.93 -8.35
CA LYS A 131 -0.12 6.06 -9.12
C LYS A 131 0.36 5.68 -10.52
N PHE A 132 0.44 4.38 -10.83
CA PHE A 132 0.99 3.83 -12.07
C PHE A 132 0.07 2.78 -12.71
N ASN A 133 -1.25 2.93 -12.52
CA ASN A 133 -2.24 1.96 -12.99
C ASN A 133 -2.14 1.62 -14.49
N GLN A 134 -1.97 2.62 -15.36
CA GLN A 134 -1.84 2.40 -16.79
C GLN A 134 -0.53 1.69 -17.13
N THR A 135 0.57 2.06 -16.47
CA THR A 135 1.85 1.36 -16.61
C THR A 135 1.71 -0.11 -16.22
N ILE A 136 1.04 -0.40 -15.09
CA ILE A 136 0.79 -1.76 -14.63
C ILE A 136 -0.09 -2.52 -15.65
N ARG A 137 -1.16 -1.91 -16.17
CA ARG A 137 -2.02 -2.48 -17.24
C ARG A 137 -1.23 -2.86 -18.48
N ASN A 138 -0.43 -1.94 -18.98
CA ASN A 138 0.36 -2.17 -20.18
C ASN A 138 1.37 -3.31 -19.99
N TYR A 139 1.91 -3.48 -18.77
CA TYR A 139 2.86 -4.54 -18.46
C TYR A 139 2.18 -5.91 -18.30
N LEU A 140 1.06 -5.99 -17.58
CA LEU A 140 0.39 -7.26 -17.25
C LEU A 140 -0.66 -7.71 -18.28
N GLY A 141 -1.03 -6.83 -19.22
CA GLY A 141 -1.91 -7.15 -20.34
C GLY A 141 -3.36 -7.43 -19.94
N GLU A 142 -3.99 -8.36 -20.64
CA GLU A 142 -5.44 -8.57 -20.65
C GLU A 142 -6.05 -8.85 -19.27
N ILE A 143 -5.29 -9.45 -18.34
CA ILE A 143 -5.79 -9.87 -17.03
C ILE A 143 -6.35 -8.69 -16.23
N ILE A 144 -5.76 -7.51 -16.39
CA ILE A 144 -6.14 -6.33 -15.62
C ILE A 144 -6.71 -5.20 -16.47
N GLN A 145 -6.77 -5.33 -17.80
CA GLN A 145 -7.14 -4.25 -18.72
C GLN A 145 -8.48 -3.58 -18.35
N ASN A 146 -9.48 -4.36 -17.91
CA ASN A 146 -10.81 -3.90 -17.52
C ASN A 146 -11.12 -4.16 -16.02
N ARG A 147 -10.11 -3.99 -15.17
CA ARG A 147 -10.22 -4.16 -13.70
C ARG A 147 -9.79 -2.89 -13.01
N LEU A 148 -10.40 -2.49 -11.90
CA LEU A 148 -9.88 -1.42 -11.05
C LEU A 148 -8.71 -1.95 -10.21
N ILE A 149 -7.52 -1.36 -10.29
CA ILE A 149 -6.40 -1.70 -9.39
C ILE A 149 -6.64 -0.98 -8.06
N VAL A 150 -6.81 -1.75 -6.98
CA VAL A 150 -7.13 -1.20 -5.66
C VAL A 150 -5.86 -1.00 -4.84
N CYS A 151 -5.03 -2.02 -4.70
CA CYS A 151 -3.76 -1.88 -4.01
C CYS A 151 -2.78 -2.99 -4.39
N GLY A 152 -1.54 -2.83 -3.97
CA GLY A 152 -0.53 -3.87 -3.96
C GLY A 152 -0.29 -4.42 -2.57
N ILE A 153 0.28 -5.61 -2.43
CA ILE A 153 0.74 -6.15 -1.15
C ILE A 153 2.10 -6.82 -1.37
N SER A 154 3.15 -6.25 -0.77
CA SER A 154 4.46 -6.90 -0.67
C SER A 154 4.40 -8.01 0.38
N ILE A 155 4.82 -9.23 0.04
CA ILE A 155 4.77 -10.42 0.91
C ILE A 155 6.17 -11.05 1.02
N GLY A 156 6.65 -11.25 2.25
CA GLY A 156 7.98 -11.82 2.47
C GLY A 156 8.33 -12.01 3.94
N TYR A 157 9.52 -12.54 4.20
CA TYR A 157 10.05 -12.63 5.56
C TYR A 157 10.65 -11.29 5.98
N ALA A 158 10.19 -10.76 7.10
CA ALA A 158 10.68 -9.49 7.63
C ALA A 158 12.13 -9.62 8.12
N ASP A 159 12.97 -8.66 7.75
CA ASP A 159 14.31 -8.54 8.31
C ASP A 159 14.21 -7.86 9.69
N MET A 160 14.27 -8.67 10.75
CA MET A 160 14.12 -8.20 12.13
C MET A 160 15.29 -7.34 12.63
N ASN A 161 16.37 -7.22 11.85
CA ASN A 161 17.46 -6.28 12.17
C ASN A 161 17.15 -4.84 11.70
N LYS A 162 16.13 -4.65 10.86
CA LYS A 162 15.72 -3.31 10.41
C LYS A 162 14.77 -2.69 11.45
N PRO A 163 15.12 -1.55 12.06
CA PRO A 163 14.30 -0.92 13.10
C PRO A 163 12.86 -0.62 12.66
N VAL A 164 12.65 -0.32 11.37
CA VAL A 164 11.31 -0.06 10.80
C VAL A 164 10.36 -1.25 10.92
N ASN A 165 10.88 -2.49 10.94
CA ASN A 165 10.08 -3.70 11.09
C ASN A 165 9.71 -4.01 12.55
N LEU A 166 10.32 -3.30 13.51
CA LEU A 166 10.01 -3.38 14.95
C LEU A 166 9.17 -2.19 15.42
N PHE A 167 8.87 -1.26 14.52
CA PHE A 167 8.12 -0.06 14.83
C PHE A 167 6.62 -0.35 14.83
N PHE A 168 5.98 -0.10 15.97
CA PHE A 168 4.53 -0.11 16.09
C PHE A 168 4.07 1.31 16.41
N PRO A 169 3.24 1.92 15.55
CA PRO A 169 2.66 3.22 15.86
C PRO A 169 1.74 3.08 17.08
N GLU A 170 1.85 4.02 18.01
CA GLU A 170 0.94 4.11 19.13
C GLU A 170 -0.50 4.36 18.61
N PRO A 171 -1.46 3.48 18.92
CA PRO A 171 -2.85 3.68 18.50
C PRO A 171 -3.43 4.93 19.19
N ASP A 172 -4.37 5.59 18.52
CA ASP A 172 -5.15 6.66 19.14
C ASP A 172 -5.92 6.10 20.36
N HIS A 173 -6.18 6.95 21.37
CA HIS A 173 -7.03 6.57 22.49
C HIS A 173 -8.41 6.13 21.98
N PRO A 174 -9.03 5.04 22.50
CA PRO A 174 -10.29 4.52 21.97
C PRO A 174 -11.42 5.55 21.90
N GLU A 175 -11.48 6.48 22.85
CA GLU A 175 -12.48 7.58 22.87
C GLU A 175 -12.36 8.53 21.67
N THR A 176 -11.29 8.47 20.89
CA THR A 176 -11.14 9.22 19.62
C THR A 176 -12.10 8.70 18.54
N TYR A 177 -12.49 7.42 18.60
CA TYR A 177 -13.29 6.78 17.55
C TYR A 177 -14.41 5.87 18.07
N ILE A 178 -14.53 5.70 19.39
CA ILE A 178 -15.64 4.99 20.05
C ILE A 178 -16.49 5.99 20.82
N TYR A 179 -17.76 6.10 20.44
CA TYR A 179 -18.74 6.98 21.08
C TYR A 179 -19.75 6.14 21.86
N TYR A 180 -19.83 6.35 23.16
CA TYR A 180 -20.81 5.66 24.02
C TYR A 180 -22.08 6.49 24.11
N HIS A 181 -23.20 5.92 23.64
CA HIS A 181 -24.51 6.49 23.92
C HIS A 181 -24.90 6.18 25.37
N LYS A 182 -24.85 7.19 26.25
CA LYS A 182 -25.42 7.09 27.59
C LYS A 182 -26.91 7.44 27.49
N LYS A 183 -27.77 6.50 27.91
CA LYS A 183 -29.20 6.75 28.12
C LYS A 183 -29.43 7.63 29.34
#